data_AF-A0A7S0U459-F1
#
_entry.id   AF-A0A7S0U459-F1
#
_cell.length_a   1.000
_cell.length_b   1.000
_cell.length_c   1.000
_cell.angle_alpha   90.00
_cell.angle_beta   90.00
_cell.angle_gamma   90.00
#
_symmetry.space_group_name_H-M   'P 1'
#
loop_
_entity.id
_entity.type
_entity.pdbx_description
1 polymer ?
#
loop_
_entity_poly.entity_id
_entity_poly.type
_entity_poly.pdbx_seq_one_letter_code
_entity_poly.pdbx_strand_id
1 'polypeptide(L)'
;PPSTTPGPTTIEVEYTATPSPPPGASLTGSFHRSPRIASSSTHFSYYRPTPKLSLIAWCTLCNPGPSCLVTGSCGGGAMPTTPFFDQPDTVSVPLSGEGVLILRASNMPTVQVTDQGSLLIPGSDIRVAIGDALSPSVKILSSSSSILELQCVVPRSFQPLVVSASIQLTLGSETSTASFFVRLFDDSVKASCLG
;
A
#
# COMPACT_ATOMS: atom_id res chain seq x y z
N PRO A 1 23.49 8.44 13.45
CA PRO A 1 22.52 8.24 12.34
C PRO A 1 21.28 9.11 12.53
N PRO A 2 20.84 9.89 11.54
CA PRO A 2 19.59 10.63 11.64
C PRO A 2 18.42 9.65 11.81
N SER A 3 17.55 9.95 12.78
CA SER A 3 16.29 9.25 13.00
C SER A 3 15.45 9.31 11.72
N THR A 4 15.02 8.15 11.21
CA THR A 4 14.07 8.05 10.09
C THR A 4 12.61 8.17 10.55
N THR A 5 12.38 8.44 11.83
CA THR A 5 11.05 8.53 12.40
C THR A 5 10.51 9.96 12.23
N PRO A 6 9.34 10.17 11.62
CA PRO A 6 8.72 11.48 11.53
C PRO A 6 8.45 12.02 12.94
N GLY A 7 8.80 13.29 13.16
CA GLY A 7 8.72 13.90 14.47
C GLY A 7 9.48 15.22 14.55
N PRO A 8 9.39 15.91 15.70
CA PRO A 8 10.18 17.11 15.94
C PRO A 8 11.66 16.76 15.87
N THR A 9 12.40 17.43 14.98
CA THR A 9 13.86 17.33 14.92
C THR A 9 14.44 18.66 15.38
N THR A 10 15.27 18.61 16.42
CA THR A 10 16.02 19.78 16.88
C THR A 10 17.33 19.85 16.10
N ILE A 11 17.54 20.97 15.39
CA ILE A 11 18.82 21.29 14.77
C ILE A 11 19.52 22.25 15.73
N GLU A 12 20.68 21.84 16.22
CA GLU A 12 21.53 22.65 17.08
C GLU A 12 22.77 23.07 16.29
N VAL A 13 22.99 24.38 16.20
CA VAL A 13 24.17 24.95 15.56
C VAL A 13 24.99 25.62 16.65
N GLU A 14 26.12 24.99 16.97
CA GLU A 14 27.17 25.62 17.77
C GLU A 14 27.98 26.53 16.85
N TYR A 15 28.13 27.79 17.24
CA TYR A 15 28.95 28.74 16.50
C TYR A 15 29.77 29.63 17.44
N THR A 16 30.96 29.98 16.96
CA THR A 16 31.85 30.90 17.65
C THR A 16 31.66 32.28 17.03
N ALA A 17 30.89 33.14 17.69
CA ALA A 17 30.75 34.53 17.26
C ALA A 17 32.11 35.24 17.32
N THR A 18 32.37 36.14 16.35
CA THR A 18 33.44 37.14 16.44
C THR A 18 32.83 38.50 16.78
N PRO A 19 32.63 38.82 18.07
CA PRO A 19 32.28 40.18 18.44
C PRO A 19 33.54 41.05 18.48
N SER A 20 33.36 42.33 18.13
CA SER A 20 34.35 43.38 18.30
C SER A 20 34.84 43.42 19.76
N PRO A 21 36.12 43.78 20.01
CA PRO A 21 36.62 43.98 21.37
C PRO A 21 35.69 44.89 22.19
N PRO A 22 35.56 44.68 23.52
CA PRO A 22 34.78 45.57 24.37
C PRO A 22 35.24 47.03 24.20
N PRO A 23 34.33 48.03 24.24
CA PRO A 23 34.73 49.43 24.16
C PRO A 23 35.78 49.78 25.22
N GLY A 24 36.98 50.18 24.79
CA GLY A 24 38.12 50.52 25.66
C GLY A 24 39.09 49.38 25.98
N ALA A 25 38.88 48.16 25.46
CA ALA A 25 39.81 47.05 25.65
C ALA A 25 41.02 47.14 24.71
N SER A 26 42.22 46.81 25.21
CA SER A 26 43.46 46.77 24.42
C SER A 26 43.39 45.69 23.33
N LEU A 27 43.84 46.01 22.10
CA LEU A 27 43.90 45.09 20.96
C LEU A 27 44.94 43.96 21.12
N THR A 28 45.78 44.01 22.15
CA THR A 28 46.90 43.08 22.37
C THR A 28 46.61 41.97 23.40
N GLY A 29 45.42 41.94 24.01
CA GLY A 29 45.05 40.94 25.02
C GLY A 29 44.51 39.62 24.46
N SER A 30 44.80 38.50 25.13
CA SER A 30 44.14 37.21 24.85
C SER A 30 42.79 37.14 25.58
N PHE A 31 41.69 37.13 24.82
CA PHE A 31 40.34 37.00 25.39
C PHE A 31 39.89 35.54 25.36
N HIS A 32 39.51 34.99 26.53
CA HIS A 32 38.93 33.66 26.62
C HIS A 32 37.48 33.70 26.13
N ARG A 33 37.14 32.90 25.11
CA ARG A 33 35.84 32.91 24.43
C ARG A 33 34.98 31.77 24.93
N SER A 34 33.68 32.00 25.08
CA SER A 34 32.70 30.94 25.32
C SER A 34 31.96 30.62 24.02
N PRO A 35 31.78 29.33 23.68
CA PRO A 35 30.95 28.93 22.54
C PRO A 35 29.52 29.43 22.74
N ARG A 36 28.85 29.81 21.64
CA ARG A 36 27.43 30.15 21.63
C ARG A 36 26.68 29.07 20.88
N ILE A 37 25.54 28.67 21.43
CA ILE A 37 24.69 27.65 20.85
C ILE A 37 23.40 28.35 20.39
N ALA A 38 23.02 28.14 19.14
CA ALA A 38 21.67 28.42 18.65
C ALA A 38 20.98 27.11 18.33
N SER A 39 19.84 26.85 18.97
CA SER A 39 18.99 25.71 18.68
C SER A 39 17.71 26.16 17.98
N SER A 40 17.29 25.43 16.97
CA SER A 40 16.01 25.61 16.28
C SER A 40 15.32 24.27 16.14
N SER A 41 14.05 24.21 16.54
CA SER A 41 13.22 23.02 16.36
C SER A 41 12.44 23.15 15.06
N THR A 42 12.69 22.24 14.11
CA THR A 42 11.93 22.18 12.86
C THR A 42 11.12 20.88 12.83
N HIS A 43 9.84 21.00 12.50
CA HIS A 43 8.99 19.83 12.27
C HIS A 43 9.12 19.40 10.81
N PHE A 44 9.54 18.15 10.59
CA PHE A 44 9.53 17.53 9.27
C PHE A 44 8.43 16.48 9.23
N SER A 45 7.47 16.65 8.33
CA SER A 45 6.48 15.64 7.98
C SER A 45 6.69 15.21 6.53
N TYR A 46 6.80 13.90 6.29
CA TYR A 46 6.80 13.38 4.93
C TYR A 46 5.36 13.23 4.45
N TYR A 47 5.07 13.70 3.23
CA TYR A 47 3.81 13.41 2.56
C TYR A 47 3.78 11.91 2.20
N ARG A 48 2.81 11.18 2.76
CA ARG A 48 2.53 9.79 2.36
C ARG A 48 1.31 9.83 1.43
N PRO A 49 1.48 9.50 0.13
CA PRO A 49 0.34 9.48 -0.78
C PRO A 49 -0.68 8.43 -0.33
N THR A 50 -1.96 8.72 -0.54
CA THR A 50 -3.02 7.76 -0.27
C THR A 50 -2.86 6.53 -1.15
N PRO A 51 -3.00 5.31 -0.60
CA PRO A 51 -3.05 4.09 -1.39
C PRO A 51 -4.14 4.15 -2.45
N LYS A 52 -3.80 3.69 -3.65
CA LYS A 52 -4.74 3.65 -4.78
C LYS A 52 -4.64 2.33 -5.51
N LEU A 53 -5.78 1.76 -5.90
CA LEU A 53 -5.80 0.60 -6.77
C LEU A 53 -5.52 1.01 -8.22
N SER A 54 -4.56 0.34 -8.85
CA SER A 54 -4.16 0.59 -10.24
C SER A 54 -4.50 -0.57 -11.18
N LEU A 55 -4.76 -1.76 -10.66
CA LEU A 55 -5.33 -2.88 -11.41
C LEU A 55 -6.25 -3.71 -10.53
N ILE A 56 -7.38 -4.09 -11.10
CA ILE A 56 -8.31 -5.07 -10.57
C ILE A 56 -8.62 -6.02 -11.71
N ALA A 57 -8.48 -7.32 -11.50
CA ALA A 57 -8.91 -8.31 -12.46
C ALA A 57 -9.41 -9.57 -11.75
N TRP A 58 -10.26 -10.33 -12.40
CA TRP A 58 -10.79 -11.58 -11.87
C TRP A 58 -10.56 -12.75 -12.84
N CYS A 59 -10.25 -13.91 -12.27
CA CYS A 59 -10.13 -15.18 -12.97
C CYS A 59 -10.85 -16.28 -12.22
N THR A 60 -11.59 -17.15 -12.92
CA THR A 60 -12.18 -18.36 -12.31
C THR A 60 -11.14 -19.28 -11.69
N LEU A 61 -9.98 -19.39 -12.33
CA LEU A 61 -8.86 -20.20 -11.89
C LEU A 61 -7.56 -19.58 -12.39
N CYS A 62 -6.46 -19.73 -11.66
CA CYS A 62 -5.12 -19.42 -12.17
C CYS A 62 -4.42 -20.65 -12.71
N ASN A 63 -3.55 -20.45 -13.71
CA ASN A 63 -2.68 -21.51 -14.19
C ASN A 63 -1.77 -22.00 -13.04
N PRO A 64 -1.45 -23.31 -12.98
CA PRO A 64 -0.44 -23.81 -12.07
C PRO A 64 0.92 -23.16 -12.38
N GLY A 65 1.64 -22.73 -11.34
CA GLY A 65 2.93 -22.07 -11.48
C GLY A 65 2.85 -20.53 -11.36
N PRO A 66 3.36 -19.75 -12.33
CA PRO A 66 3.35 -18.30 -12.25
C PRO A 66 1.93 -17.76 -12.13
N SER A 67 1.79 -16.68 -11.37
CA SER A 67 0.52 -16.07 -11.03
C SER A 67 -0.22 -15.59 -12.29
N CYS A 68 -1.57 -15.56 -12.28
CA CYS A 68 -2.38 -15.02 -13.39
C CYS A 68 -1.94 -13.61 -13.85
N LEU A 69 -1.38 -12.81 -12.93
CA LEU A 69 -0.89 -11.48 -13.24
C LEU A 69 0.35 -11.52 -14.12
N VAL A 70 1.25 -12.48 -13.86
CA VAL A 70 2.48 -12.68 -14.63
C VAL A 70 2.18 -13.26 -16.00
N THR A 71 1.23 -14.19 -16.08
CA THR A 71 0.84 -14.82 -17.36
C THR A 71 -0.12 -13.98 -18.20
N GLY A 72 -0.72 -12.94 -17.61
CA GLY A 72 -1.75 -12.12 -18.28
C GLY A 72 -3.01 -12.90 -18.70
N SER A 73 -3.20 -14.10 -18.14
CA SER A 73 -4.24 -15.05 -18.55
C SER A 73 -4.66 -15.93 -17.37
N CYS A 74 -5.95 -16.28 -17.35
CA CYS A 74 -6.53 -17.23 -16.43
C CYS A 74 -6.19 -18.68 -16.83
N GLY A 75 -6.56 -19.61 -15.96
CA GLY A 75 -6.57 -21.05 -16.23
C GLY A 75 -7.28 -21.37 -17.54
N GLY A 76 -6.63 -22.15 -18.40
CA GLY A 76 -7.18 -22.50 -19.72
C GLY A 76 -7.03 -21.41 -20.78
N GLY A 77 -6.25 -20.35 -20.52
CA GLY A 77 -5.92 -19.32 -21.51
C GLY A 77 -6.97 -18.21 -21.68
N ALA A 78 -8.03 -18.22 -20.88
CA ALA A 78 -9.04 -17.17 -20.89
C ALA A 78 -8.45 -15.83 -20.43
N MET A 79 -8.94 -14.71 -20.97
CA MET A 79 -8.55 -13.39 -20.49
C MET A 79 -9.17 -13.09 -19.11
N PRO A 80 -8.42 -12.46 -18.20
CA PRO A 80 -8.98 -11.97 -16.94
C PRO A 80 -10.10 -10.98 -17.18
N THR A 81 -11.16 -11.06 -16.39
CA THR A 81 -12.21 -10.05 -16.40
C THR A 81 -11.69 -8.78 -15.75
N THR A 82 -11.66 -7.69 -16.49
CA THR A 82 -11.23 -6.38 -16.00
C THR A 82 -12.43 -5.46 -15.80
N PRO A 83 -12.28 -4.38 -15.02
CA PRO A 83 -13.27 -3.31 -14.92
C PRO A 83 -13.70 -2.77 -16.28
N PHE A 84 -14.95 -2.31 -16.33
CA PHE A 84 -15.45 -1.56 -17.48
C PHE A 84 -14.81 -0.17 -17.54
N PHE A 85 -14.72 0.40 -18.73
CA PHE A 85 -14.08 1.70 -18.95
C PHE A 85 -14.77 2.85 -18.19
N ASP A 86 -16.10 2.78 -18.02
CA ASP A 86 -16.93 3.73 -17.29
C ASP A 86 -16.92 3.53 -15.77
N GLN A 87 -16.41 2.40 -15.28
CA GLN A 87 -16.29 2.06 -13.86
C GLN A 87 -14.93 1.41 -13.55
N PRO A 88 -13.81 2.15 -13.63
CA PRO A 88 -12.45 1.60 -13.52
C PRO A 88 -12.15 0.97 -12.16
N ASP A 89 -12.91 1.34 -11.13
CA ASP A 89 -12.75 0.83 -9.76
C ASP A 89 -13.71 -0.33 -9.44
N THR A 90 -14.47 -0.82 -10.43
CA THR A 90 -15.46 -1.90 -10.24
C THR A 90 -15.16 -3.10 -11.13
N VAL A 91 -14.87 -4.26 -10.53
CA VAL A 91 -14.72 -5.53 -11.25
C VAL A 91 -15.97 -6.38 -11.13
N SER A 92 -16.34 -7.09 -12.19
CA SER A 92 -17.47 -8.03 -12.17
C SER A 92 -16.99 -9.43 -11.81
N VAL A 93 -17.68 -10.07 -10.86
CA VAL A 93 -17.34 -11.39 -10.32
C VAL A 93 -18.61 -12.24 -10.21
N PRO A 94 -18.57 -13.54 -10.55
CA PRO A 94 -19.72 -14.43 -10.37
C PRO A 94 -20.14 -14.60 -8.91
N LEU A 95 -21.45 -14.71 -8.68
CA LEU A 95 -22.05 -14.95 -7.37
C LEU A 95 -21.66 -16.32 -6.80
N SER A 96 -21.38 -17.31 -7.66
CA SER A 96 -20.87 -18.63 -7.26
C SER A 96 -19.64 -18.55 -6.35
N GLY A 97 -18.94 -17.40 -6.32
CA GLY A 97 -17.97 -17.09 -5.27
C GLY A 97 -16.70 -17.91 -5.39
N GLU A 98 -16.32 -18.24 -6.61
CA GLU A 98 -15.12 -19.00 -6.93
C GLU A 98 -14.14 -18.14 -7.73
N GLY A 99 -12.87 -18.50 -7.66
CA GLY A 99 -11.79 -17.84 -8.38
C GLY A 99 -10.98 -16.85 -7.57
N VAL A 100 -10.17 -16.11 -8.30
CA VAL A 100 -9.04 -15.33 -7.80
C VAL A 100 -9.16 -13.91 -8.32
N LEU A 101 -9.24 -12.98 -7.39
CA LEU A 101 -9.02 -11.56 -7.66
C LEU A 101 -7.52 -11.28 -7.69
N ILE A 102 -7.14 -10.47 -8.66
CA ILE A 102 -5.78 -10.02 -8.90
C ILE A 102 -5.80 -8.51 -8.70
N LEU A 103 -5.02 -8.03 -7.73
CA LEU A 103 -5.02 -6.63 -7.33
C LEU A 103 -3.62 -6.06 -7.43
N ARG A 104 -3.49 -4.86 -8.00
CA ARG A 104 -2.30 -4.03 -7.94
C ARG A 104 -2.66 -2.73 -7.25
N ALA A 105 -1.99 -2.45 -6.13
CA ALA A 105 -2.12 -1.21 -5.39
C ALA A 105 -0.84 -0.41 -5.49
N SER A 106 -0.96 0.90 -5.66
CA SER A 106 0.12 1.87 -5.63
C SER A 106 0.08 2.68 -4.34
N ASN A 107 1.23 3.21 -3.94
CA ASN A 107 1.40 3.97 -2.68
C ASN A 107 1.07 3.16 -1.41
N MET A 108 1.05 1.83 -1.51
CA MET A 108 1.00 0.97 -0.32
C MET A 108 2.38 0.92 0.34
N PRO A 109 2.47 0.84 1.67
CA PRO A 109 3.71 0.57 2.36
C PRO A 109 4.40 -0.69 1.82
N THR A 110 5.72 -0.61 1.61
CA THR A 110 6.49 -1.78 1.18
C THR A 110 6.49 -2.83 2.29
N VAL A 111 6.14 -4.06 1.91
CA VAL A 111 6.23 -5.22 2.78
C VAL A 111 7.41 -6.09 2.39
N GLN A 112 8.06 -6.68 3.38
CA GLN A 112 9.03 -7.76 3.17
C GLN A 112 8.30 -9.09 3.31
N VAL A 113 8.45 -9.95 2.31
CA VAL A 113 7.80 -11.28 2.25
C VAL A 113 8.83 -12.38 2.19
N THR A 114 8.52 -13.54 2.77
CA THR A 114 9.28 -14.77 2.60
C THR A 114 9.10 -15.32 1.17
N ASP A 115 9.92 -16.30 0.78
CA ASP A 115 9.73 -17.07 -0.46
C ASP A 115 8.36 -17.78 -0.53
N GLN A 116 7.71 -17.95 0.62
CA GLN A 116 6.38 -18.54 0.76
C GLN A 116 5.25 -17.49 0.75
N GLY A 117 5.57 -16.21 0.57
CA GLY A 117 4.62 -15.10 0.52
C GLY A 117 4.08 -14.64 1.88
N SER A 118 4.70 -15.08 2.99
CA SER A 118 4.34 -14.66 4.34
C SER A 118 5.03 -13.35 4.72
N LEU A 119 4.37 -12.48 5.47
CA LEU A 119 4.94 -11.23 5.95
C LEU A 119 6.07 -11.50 6.97
N LEU A 120 7.22 -10.85 6.77
CA LEU A 120 8.40 -11.02 7.63
C LEU A 120 8.34 -10.18 8.91
N ILE A 121 7.54 -9.10 8.93
CA ILE A 121 7.49 -8.16 10.04
C ILE A 121 6.50 -8.67 11.10
N PRO A 122 6.93 -8.90 12.36
CA PRO A 122 6.04 -9.33 13.43
C PRO A 122 4.87 -8.36 13.66
N GLY A 123 3.67 -8.89 13.89
CA GLY A 123 2.46 -8.07 14.07
C GLY A 123 1.95 -7.40 12.80
N SER A 124 2.51 -7.74 11.63
CA SER A 124 2.00 -7.27 10.35
C SER A 124 0.96 -8.23 9.78
N ASP A 125 -0.03 -7.68 9.10
CA ASP A 125 -1.15 -8.45 8.54
C ASP A 125 -1.65 -7.79 7.26
N ILE A 126 -2.06 -8.61 6.29
CA ILE A 126 -2.72 -8.15 5.07
C ILE A 126 -4.08 -8.82 4.94
N ARG A 127 -5.12 -8.00 4.86
CA ARG A 127 -6.50 -8.45 4.72
C ARG A 127 -7.10 -7.88 3.47
N VAL A 128 -7.89 -8.71 2.78
CA VAL A 128 -8.79 -8.25 1.74
C VAL A 128 -10.20 -8.52 2.22
N ALA A 129 -11.00 -7.46 2.32
CA ALA A 129 -12.42 -7.55 2.64
C ALA A 129 -13.22 -7.26 1.37
N ILE A 130 -14.29 -8.01 1.16
CA ILE A 130 -15.27 -7.82 0.09
C ILE A 130 -16.62 -7.81 0.78
N GLY A 131 -17.34 -6.68 0.75
CA GLY A 131 -18.46 -6.43 1.65
C GLY A 131 -18.04 -6.66 3.11
N ASP A 132 -18.81 -7.48 3.82
CA ASP A 132 -18.55 -7.83 5.22
C ASP A 132 -17.69 -9.10 5.39
N ALA A 133 -17.28 -9.75 4.29
CA ALA A 133 -16.53 -10.99 4.35
C ALA A 133 -15.04 -10.79 4.06
N LEU A 134 -14.21 -11.46 4.86
CA LEU A 134 -12.76 -11.51 4.63
C LEU A 134 -12.43 -12.60 3.60
N SER A 135 -11.49 -12.28 2.72
CA SER A 135 -10.90 -13.27 1.82
C SER A 135 -10.28 -14.42 2.63
N PRO A 136 -10.60 -15.68 2.31
CA PRO A 136 -10.06 -16.84 3.02
C PRO A 136 -8.57 -17.08 2.72
N SER A 137 -8.05 -16.49 1.64
CA SER A 137 -6.65 -16.59 1.26
C SER A 137 -6.19 -15.32 0.58
N VAL A 138 -5.05 -14.78 1.03
CA VAL A 138 -4.39 -13.64 0.41
C VAL A 138 -2.93 -14.02 0.19
N LYS A 139 -2.48 -13.94 -1.06
CA LYS A 139 -1.11 -14.22 -1.46
C LYS A 139 -0.49 -12.95 -2.01
N ILE A 140 0.60 -12.49 -1.39
CA ILE A 140 1.40 -11.39 -1.93
C ILE A 140 2.27 -11.97 -3.05
N LEU A 141 2.21 -11.35 -4.23
CA LEU A 141 3.00 -11.75 -5.39
C LEU A 141 4.30 -10.96 -5.49
N SER A 142 4.21 -9.66 -5.24
CA SER A 142 5.32 -8.72 -5.36
C SER A 142 5.05 -7.50 -4.49
N SER A 143 6.11 -6.92 -3.95
CA SER A 143 6.07 -5.73 -3.12
C SER A 143 7.30 -4.89 -3.40
N SER A 144 7.09 -3.65 -3.81
CA SER A 144 8.12 -2.66 -4.14
C SER A 144 7.81 -1.33 -3.46
N SER A 145 8.71 -0.35 -3.61
CA SER A 145 8.54 1.00 -3.04
C SER A 145 7.31 1.76 -3.54
N SER A 146 6.71 1.34 -4.65
CA SER A 146 5.58 2.04 -5.27
C SER A 146 4.38 1.15 -5.56
N ILE A 147 4.55 -0.17 -5.57
CA ILE A 147 3.55 -1.13 -6.04
C ILE A 147 3.52 -2.35 -5.11
N LEU A 148 2.31 -2.74 -4.71
CA LEU A 148 1.97 -3.99 -4.07
C LEU A 148 1.07 -4.80 -5.00
N GLU A 149 1.45 -6.04 -5.29
CA GLU A 149 0.68 -6.97 -6.11
C GLU A 149 0.26 -8.16 -5.28
N LEU A 150 -1.01 -8.51 -5.34
CA LEU A 150 -1.56 -9.61 -4.56
C LEU A 150 -2.66 -10.36 -5.31
N GLN A 151 -2.93 -11.55 -4.81
CA GLN A 151 -4.03 -12.40 -5.22
C GLN A 151 -4.86 -12.77 -4.01
N CYS A 152 -6.17 -12.81 -4.17
CA CYS A 152 -7.06 -13.22 -3.11
C CYS A 152 -8.24 -14.01 -3.64
N VAL A 153 -8.75 -14.94 -2.82
CA VAL A 153 -9.93 -15.74 -3.16
C VAL A 153 -11.19 -14.95 -2.83
N VAL A 154 -12.19 -15.00 -3.70
CA VAL A 154 -13.46 -14.34 -3.44
C VAL A 154 -14.29 -15.18 -2.45
N PRO A 155 -14.85 -14.60 -1.37
CA PRO A 155 -15.75 -15.35 -0.47
C PRO A 155 -17.05 -15.77 -1.17
N ARG A 156 -17.67 -16.88 -0.71
CA ARG A 156 -18.90 -17.44 -1.30
C ARG A 156 -20.22 -16.85 -0.76
N SER A 157 -20.18 -15.89 0.16
CA SER A 157 -21.34 -15.56 1.00
C SER A 157 -22.02 -14.24 0.65
N PHE A 158 -22.22 -13.96 -0.64
CA PHE A 158 -22.76 -12.67 -1.07
C PHE A 158 -24.09 -12.79 -1.80
N GLN A 159 -24.93 -11.77 -1.67
CA GLN A 159 -26.10 -11.55 -2.52
C GLN A 159 -25.68 -10.75 -3.77
N PRO A 160 -26.42 -10.88 -4.89
CA PRO A 160 -26.13 -10.11 -6.10
C PRO A 160 -26.24 -8.61 -5.80
N LEU A 161 -25.10 -7.93 -5.74
CA LEU A 161 -25.02 -6.50 -5.46
C LEU A 161 -23.63 -5.98 -5.83
N VAL A 162 -23.53 -4.66 -5.96
CA VAL A 162 -22.24 -3.97 -5.90
C VAL A 162 -21.87 -3.80 -4.43
N VAL A 163 -20.73 -4.37 -4.03
CA VAL A 163 -20.21 -4.30 -2.67
C VAL A 163 -18.89 -3.53 -2.63
N SER A 164 -18.69 -2.76 -1.57
CA SER A 164 -17.38 -2.15 -1.29
C SER A 164 -16.37 -3.23 -0.92
N ALA A 165 -15.15 -3.10 -1.41
CA ALA A 165 -14.04 -3.97 -1.07
C ALA A 165 -12.82 -3.14 -0.68
N SER A 166 -11.91 -3.73 0.09
CA SER A 166 -10.72 -3.04 0.55
C SER A 166 -9.55 -3.98 0.78
N ILE A 167 -8.35 -3.47 0.50
CA ILE A 167 -7.08 -4.05 0.94
C ILE A 167 -6.64 -3.26 2.16
N GLN A 168 -6.46 -3.93 3.29
CA GLN A 168 -5.90 -3.35 4.50
C GLN A 168 -4.56 -4.02 4.79
N LEU A 169 -3.51 -3.19 4.86
CA LEU A 169 -2.18 -3.61 5.28
C LEU A 169 -1.86 -2.96 6.63
N THR A 170 -1.57 -3.79 7.62
CA THR A 170 -1.12 -3.36 8.94
C THR A 170 0.36 -3.70 9.07
N LEU A 171 1.18 -2.71 9.42
CA LEU A 171 2.62 -2.84 9.69
C LEU A 171 2.92 -2.28 11.09
N GLY A 172 2.97 -3.16 12.09
CA GLY A 172 3.10 -2.73 13.48
C GLY A 172 1.89 -1.90 13.92
N SER A 173 2.09 -0.61 14.19
CA SER A 173 1.01 0.34 14.55
C SER A 173 0.42 1.11 13.37
N GLU A 174 1.03 1.03 12.18
CA GLU A 174 0.55 1.73 11.00
C GLU A 174 -0.46 0.86 10.24
N THR A 175 -1.56 1.47 9.78
CA THR A 175 -2.55 0.82 8.92
C THR A 175 -2.72 1.63 7.64
N SER A 176 -2.73 0.93 6.51
CA SER A 176 -2.89 1.50 5.17
C SER A 176 -4.01 0.78 4.44
N THR A 177 -4.95 1.53 3.87
CA THR A 177 -6.14 0.97 3.23
C THR A 177 -6.31 1.50 1.81
N ALA A 178 -6.55 0.61 0.85
CA ALA A 178 -7.02 0.93 -0.49
C ALA A 178 -8.43 0.36 -0.68
N SER A 179 -9.33 1.12 -1.29
CA SER A 179 -10.74 0.72 -1.49
C SER A 179 -11.10 0.61 -2.97
N PHE A 180 -12.05 -0.27 -3.27
CA PHE A 180 -12.58 -0.52 -4.61
C PHE A 180 -13.98 -1.14 -4.52
N PHE A 181 -14.58 -1.49 -5.65
CA PHE A 181 -15.89 -2.12 -5.69
C PHE A 181 -15.85 -3.45 -6.44
N VAL A 182 -16.70 -4.37 -6.00
CA VAL A 182 -16.93 -5.66 -6.65
C VAL A 182 -18.41 -5.72 -7.00
N ARG A 183 -18.72 -5.91 -8.28
CA ARG A 183 -20.08 -6.18 -8.75
C ARG A 183 -20.27 -7.69 -8.85
N LEU A 184 -21.15 -8.22 -8.03
CA LEU A 184 -21.49 -9.63 -8.06
C LEU A 184 -22.67 -9.85 -9.01
N PHE A 185 -22.51 -10.77 -9.96
CA PHE A 185 -23.55 -11.13 -10.92
C PHE A 185 -23.91 -12.60 -10.83
N ASP A 186 -25.17 -12.91 -11.06
CA ASP A 186 -25.66 -14.28 -11.11
C ASP A 186 -25.23 -14.93 -12.43
N ASP A 187 -24.31 -15.89 -12.36
CA ASP A 187 -23.77 -16.66 -13.48
C ASP A 187 -24.66 -17.85 -13.89
N SER A 188 -25.75 -18.12 -13.16
CA SER A 188 -26.74 -19.12 -13.54
C SER A 188 -27.62 -18.65 -14.70
N VAL A 189 -27.77 -17.33 -14.88
CA VAL A 189 -28.61 -16.73 -15.92
C VAL A 189 -27.82 -16.68 -17.23
N LYS A 190 -28.04 -17.68 -18.10
CA LYS A 190 -27.47 -17.72 -19.45
C LYS A 190 -28.43 -17.04 -20.43
N ALA A 191 -28.04 -15.89 -20.97
CA ALA A 191 -28.70 -15.31 -22.13
C ALA A 191 -28.16 -15.97 -23.40
N SER A 192 -28.99 -16.74 -24.10
CA SER A 192 -28.68 -17.22 -25.45
C SER A 192 -29.35 -16.30 -26.47
N CYS A 193 -28.58 -15.79 -27.43
CA CYS A 193 -29.17 -15.15 -28.61
C CYS A 193 -29.88 -16.25 -29.42
N LEU A 194 -31.18 -16.10 -29.64
CA LEU A 194 -31.91 -16.94 -30.59
C LEU A 194 -31.43 -16.53 -31.99
N GLY A 195 -30.68 -17.43 -32.64
CA GLY A 195 -30.34 -17.35 -34.06
C GLY A 195 -31.48 -17.89 -34.92
#